data_AF-A0A453PEB5-F1
#
_entry.id   AF-A0A453PEB5-F1
#
_cell.length_a   1.000
_cell.length_b   1.000
_cell.length_c   1.000
_cell.angle_alpha   90.00
_cell.angle_beta   90.00
_cell.angle_gamma   90.00
#
_symmetry.space_group_name_H-M   'P 1'
#
loop_
_entity.id
_entity.type
_entity.pdbx_description
1 polymer ?
#
loop_
_entity_poly.entity_id
_entity_poly.type
_entity_poly.pdbx_seq_one_letter_code
_entity_poly.pdbx_strand_id
1 'polypeptide(L)'
;MESPVKEEVGGELAMEIESSVTAEDWRRALSRVVPAVAVLRTTAPRAFDTEVAGASYATGFVVDKARGIILTNRHVVKPGPVVSEAMFVNREEIPVYPLYRDPVHDFGFFRYDPGAIKFLKYEEIPLDPEAASVGLEIRVVGNDSGEKV
;
A
#
# COMPACT_ATOMS: atom_id res chain seq x y z
N MET A 1 27.18 52.51 -35.91
CA MET A 1 27.34 51.15 -35.34
C MET A 1 26.14 50.90 -34.47
N GLU A 2 25.43 49.83 -34.80
CA GLU A 2 24.09 49.47 -34.38
C GLU A 2 23.94 49.26 -32.87
N SER A 3 22.76 49.58 -32.36
CA SER A 3 22.26 49.16 -31.05
C SER A 3 22.14 47.64 -30.97
N PRO A 4 22.49 46.97 -29.86
CA PRO A 4 22.08 45.59 -29.66
C PRO A 4 20.71 45.53 -28.96
N VAL A 5 19.92 44.59 -29.47
CA VAL A 5 18.53 44.26 -29.17
C VAL A 5 18.42 43.55 -27.82
N LYS A 6 17.30 43.79 -27.12
CA LYS A 6 16.84 43.07 -25.91
C LYS A 6 16.70 41.57 -26.19
N GLU A 7 17.20 40.73 -25.29
CA GLU A 7 16.65 39.39 -25.06
C GLU A 7 16.20 39.30 -23.59
N GLU A 8 14.90 39.48 -23.38
CA GLU A 8 14.21 39.10 -22.15
C GLU A 8 14.09 37.57 -22.18
N VAL A 9 14.94 36.90 -21.39
CA VAL A 9 14.79 35.45 -21.18
C VAL A 9 13.58 35.25 -20.27
N GLY A 10 12.51 34.77 -20.90
CA GLY A 10 11.21 34.56 -20.31
C GLY A 10 11.28 33.73 -19.04
N GLY A 11 10.56 34.21 -18.03
CA GLY A 11 10.33 33.47 -16.81
C GLY A 11 9.59 32.18 -17.11
N GLU A 12 10.18 31.06 -16.71
CA GLU A 12 9.40 29.90 -16.33
C GLU A 12 8.65 30.28 -15.05
N LEU A 13 7.40 30.72 -15.22
CA LEU A 13 6.44 30.67 -14.13
C LEU A 13 6.29 29.20 -13.76
N ALA A 14 7.00 28.77 -12.72
CA ALA A 14 6.57 27.64 -11.93
C ALA A 14 5.15 27.98 -11.46
N MET A 15 4.15 27.37 -12.10
CA MET A 15 2.81 27.33 -11.53
C MET A 15 2.97 26.61 -10.20
N GLU A 16 2.95 27.37 -9.11
CA GLU A 16 2.67 26.82 -7.79
C GLU A 16 1.29 26.16 -7.91
N ILE A 17 1.29 24.83 -7.96
CA ILE A 17 0.07 24.05 -7.86
C ILE A 17 -0.38 24.25 -6.41
N GLU A 18 -1.24 25.24 -6.17
CA GLU A 18 -1.96 25.34 -4.89
C GLU A 18 -2.80 24.07 -4.75
N SER A 19 -2.36 23.16 -3.89
CA SER A 19 -3.12 21.97 -3.55
C SER A 19 -4.38 22.40 -2.81
N SER A 20 -5.54 22.21 -3.43
CA SER A 20 -6.83 22.51 -2.80
C SER A 20 -7.26 21.46 -1.76
N VAL A 21 -6.36 20.56 -1.35
CA VAL A 21 -6.66 19.43 -0.47
C VAL A 21 -6.59 19.91 0.98
N THR A 22 -7.72 19.83 1.68
CA THR A 22 -7.79 20.29 3.07
C THR A 22 -7.43 19.17 4.06
N ALA A 23 -7.14 19.54 5.31
CA ALA A 23 -6.95 18.57 6.38
C ALA A 23 -8.19 17.68 6.60
N GLU A 24 -9.39 18.22 6.35
CA GLU A 24 -10.65 17.46 6.46
C GLU A 24 -10.82 16.45 5.32
N ASP A 25 -10.35 16.78 4.11
CA ASP A 25 -10.32 15.83 3.00
C ASP A 25 -9.40 14.65 3.30
N TRP A 26 -8.22 14.94 3.87
CA TRP A 26 -7.31 13.90 4.33
C TRP A 26 -7.91 13.04 5.44
N ARG A 27 -8.58 13.66 6.42
CA ARG A 27 -9.26 12.93 7.50
C ARG A 27 -10.33 11.99 6.96
N ARG A 28 -11.11 12.43 5.98
CA ARG A 28 -12.14 11.64 5.30
C ARG A 28 -11.55 10.52 4.44
N ALA A 29 -10.43 10.77 3.76
CA ALA A 29 -9.73 9.75 2.99
C ALA A 29 -9.19 8.65 3.92
N LEU A 30 -8.47 9.05 4.98
CA LEU A 30 -7.89 8.14 5.96
C LEU A 30 -8.94 7.29 6.69
N SER A 31 -10.07 7.88 7.09
CA SER A 31 -11.14 7.14 7.77
C SER A 31 -11.77 6.06 6.88
N ARG A 32 -11.70 6.22 5.55
CA ARG A 32 -12.18 5.23 4.58
C ARG A 32 -11.14 4.13 4.30
N VAL A 33 -9.86 4.49 4.15
CA VAL A 33 -8.84 3.53 3.69
C VAL A 33 -8.21 2.72 4.83
N VAL A 34 -8.00 3.32 6.01
CA VAL A 34 -7.29 2.66 7.12
C VAL A 34 -7.94 1.33 7.55
N PRO A 35 -9.28 1.20 7.62
CA PRO A 35 -9.92 -0.10 7.93
C PRO A 35 -9.59 -1.22 6.93
N ALA A 36 -9.21 -0.89 5.70
CA ALA A 36 -8.86 -1.84 4.64
C ALA A 36 -7.37 -2.23 4.65
N VAL A 37 -6.58 -1.58 5.50
CA VAL A 37 -5.14 -1.84 5.65
C VAL A 37 -4.95 -2.85 6.78
N ALA A 38 -4.06 -3.81 6.55
CA ALA A 38 -3.72 -4.85 7.49
C ALA A 38 -2.21 -4.97 7.67
N VAL A 39 -1.80 -5.31 8.88
CA VAL A 39 -0.44 -5.78 9.16
C VAL A 39 -0.35 -7.22 8.73
N LEU A 40 0.63 -7.55 7.89
CA LEU A 40 0.91 -8.92 7.47
C LEU A 40 2.05 -9.47 8.32
N ARG A 41 1.78 -10.52 9.10
CA ARG A 41 2.79 -11.33 9.77
C ARG A 41 3.07 -12.53 8.88
N THR A 42 4.30 -12.64 8.36
CA THR A 42 4.72 -13.77 7.51
C THR A 42 5.87 -14.51 8.16
N THR A 43 5.72 -15.82 8.31
CA THR A 43 6.72 -16.74 8.86
C THR A 43 7.18 -17.72 7.79
N ALA A 44 8.47 -17.67 7.45
CA ALA A 44 9.15 -18.66 6.65
C ALA A 44 9.78 -19.72 7.58
N PRO A 45 9.22 -20.94 7.68
CA PRO A 45 9.65 -21.95 8.66
C PRO A 45 11.00 -22.61 8.32
N ARG A 46 11.47 -22.43 7.07
CA ARG A 46 12.70 -22.99 6.51
C ARG A 46 13.30 -22.01 5.52
N ALA A 47 14.63 -22.07 5.38
CA ALA A 47 15.31 -21.38 4.30
C ALA A 47 14.87 -21.98 2.95
N PHE A 48 14.69 -21.12 1.95
CA PHE A 48 14.24 -21.51 0.61
C PHE A 48 14.65 -20.45 -0.41
N ASP A 49 15.12 -20.87 -1.59
CA ASP A 49 15.43 -19.98 -2.72
C ASP A 49 16.21 -18.72 -2.31
N THR A 50 17.37 -18.92 -1.67
CA THR A 50 18.28 -17.89 -1.13
C THR A 50 17.77 -17.08 0.08
N GLU A 51 16.50 -17.22 0.47
CA GLU A 51 15.97 -16.59 1.69
C GLU A 51 16.16 -17.48 2.94
N VAL A 52 16.39 -16.83 4.09
CA VAL A 52 16.54 -17.49 5.39
C VAL A 52 15.19 -17.71 6.08
N ALA A 53 15.15 -18.68 6.99
CA ALA A 53 13.99 -18.85 7.87
C ALA A 53 13.85 -17.63 8.81
N GLY A 54 12.61 -17.26 9.13
CA GLY A 54 12.34 -16.13 10.01
C GLY A 54 10.90 -15.66 9.95
N ALA A 55 10.57 -14.70 10.82
CA ALA A 55 9.31 -13.99 10.81
C ALA A 55 9.55 -12.53 10.42
N SER A 56 8.58 -11.94 9.73
CA SER A 56 8.62 -10.55 9.28
C SER A 56 7.23 -9.93 9.33
N TYR A 57 7.20 -8.61 9.47
CA TYR A 57 5.99 -7.81 9.44
C TYR A 57 6.02 -6.88 8.24
N ALA A 58 4.87 -6.70 7.62
CA ALA A 58 4.70 -5.79 6.50
C ALA A 58 3.29 -5.21 6.48
N THR A 59 3.00 -4.41 5.47
CA THR A 59 1.66 -3.86 5.22
C THR A 59 1.05 -4.52 4.00
N GLY A 60 -0.24 -4.81 4.06
CA GLY A 60 -1.07 -5.10 2.89
C GLY A 60 -2.36 -4.33 2.96
N PHE A 61 -3.07 -4.23 1.83
CA PHE A 61 -4.40 -3.62 1.79
C PHE A 61 -5.35 -4.39 0.89
N VAL A 62 -6.62 -4.39 1.26
CA VAL A 62 -7.66 -5.12 0.51
C VAL A 62 -7.97 -4.40 -0.79
N VAL A 63 -7.82 -5.10 -1.91
CA VAL A 63 -8.14 -4.60 -3.27
C VAL A 63 -9.36 -5.27 -3.88
N ASP A 64 -9.78 -6.42 -3.34
CA ASP A 64 -11.03 -7.09 -3.70
C ASP A 64 -11.61 -7.75 -2.45
N LYS A 65 -12.65 -7.14 -1.88
CA LYS A 65 -13.32 -7.60 -0.67
C LYS A 65 -14.19 -8.83 -0.94
N ALA A 66 -14.80 -8.93 -2.11
CA ALA A 66 -15.66 -10.05 -2.46
C ALA A 66 -14.88 -11.36 -2.61
N ARG A 67 -13.68 -11.29 -3.20
CA ARG A 67 -12.77 -12.43 -3.40
C ARG A 67 -11.75 -12.59 -2.28
N GLY A 68 -11.70 -11.65 -1.34
CA GLY A 68 -10.77 -11.64 -0.23
C GLY A 68 -9.31 -11.50 -0.67
N ILE A 69 -8.99 -10.52 -1.52
CA ILE A 69 -7.64 -10.31 -2.05
C ILE A 69 -6.99 -9.12 -1.34
N ILE A 70 -5.79 -9.37 -0.82
CA ILE A 70 -4.89 -8.36 -0.25
C ILE A 70 -3.71 -8.19 -1.19
N LEU A 71 -3.43 -6.95 -1.58
CA LEU A 71 -2.25 -6.54 -2.30
C LEU A 71 -1.14 -6.15 -1.31
N THR A 72 0.08 -6.61 -1.59
CA THR A 72 1.30 -6.26 -0.86
C THR A 72 2.51 -6.40 -1.79
N ASN A 73 3.73 -6.21 -1.29
CA ASN A 73 4.92 -6.47 -2.08
C ASN A 73 5.19 -7.98 -2.27
N ARG A 74 5.77 -8.36 -3.40
CA ARG A 74 6.11 -9.77 -3.70
C ARG A 74 7.04 -10.35 -2.64
N HIS A 75 8.05 -9.59 -2.20
CA HIS A 75 8.99 -10.05 -1.18
C HIS A 75 8.34 -10.35 0.19
N VAL A 76 7.15 -9.79 0.47
CA VAL A 76 6.36 -10.08 1.69
C VAL A 76 5.71 -11.46 1.60
N VAL A 77 5.30 -11.86 0.39
CA VAL A 77 4.69 -13.17 0.12
C VAL A 77 5.71 -14.30 0.25
N LYS A 78 7.01 -13.97 0.12
CA LYS A 78 8.17 -14.88 0.12
C LYS A 78 8.17 -15.88 -1.04
N PRO A 79 9.33 -16.31 -1.55
CA PRO A 79 9.40 -17.29 -2.63
C PRO A 79 9.03 -18.71 -2.18
N GLY A 80 9.28 -19.03 -0.90
CA GLY A 80 9.08 -20.36 -0.33
C GLY A 80 7.75 -20.58 0.40
N PRO A 81 7.59 -21.76 1.02
CA PRO A 81 6.47 -22.04 1.91
C PRO A 81 6.40 -21.02 3.06
N VAL A 82 5.20 -20.52 3.34
CA VAL A 82 4.96 -19.54 4.40
C VAL A 82 3.71 -19.85 5.19
N VAL A 83 3.72 -19.43 6.44
CA VAL A 83 2.53 -19.25 7.28
C VAL A 83 2.33 -17.76 7.44
N SER A 84 1.18 -17.24 7.03
CA SER A 84 0.90 -15.80 7.02
C SER A 84 -0.46 -15.49 7.64
N GLU A 85 -0.51 -14.35 8.34
CA GLU A 85 -1.69 -13.83 9.00
C GLU A 85 -1.83 -12.34 8.70
N ALA A 86 -3.07 -11.87 8.59
CA ALA A 86 -3.41 -10.45 8.48
C ALA A 86 -4.07 -9.99 9.77
N MET A 87 -3.53 -8.93 10.37
CA MET A 87 -4.09 -8.25 11.54
C MET A 87 -4.65 -6.89 11.10
N PHE A 88 -5.96 -6.71 11.25
CA PHE A 88 -6.62 -5.45 10.92
C PHE A 88 -6.57 -4.45 12.09
N VAL A 89 -6.95 -3.20 11.83
CA VAL A 89 -6.92 -2.09 12.81
C VAL A 89 -7.70 -2.38 14.10
N ASN A 90 -8.72 -3.25 14.06
CA ASN A 90 -9.48 -3.66 15.24
C ASN A 90 -8.92 -4.93 15.92
N ARG A 91 -7.70 -5.33 15.56
CA ARG A 91 -6.99 -6.53 16.05
C ARG A 91 -7.65 -7.87 15.70
N GLU A 92 -8.55 -7.90 14.71
CA GLU A 92 -8.94 -9.18 14.13
C GLU A 92 -7.77 -9.76 13.34
N GLU A 93 -7.30 -10.94 13.76
CA GLU A 93 -6.26 -11.72 13.09
C GLU A 93 -6.91 -12.84 12.29
N ILE A 94 -6.59 -12.92 11.00
CA ILE A 94 -7.10 -13.96 10.11
C ILE A 94 -5.95 -14.62 9.34
N PRO A 95 -6.05 -15.93 9.02
CA PRO A 95 -5.08 -16.57 8.15
C PRO A 95 -5.19 -16.04 6.73
N VAL A 96 -4.04 -15.88 6.07
CA VAL A 96 -3.96 -15.48 4.67
C VAL A 96 -3.03 -16.39 3.89
N TYR A 97 -3.33 -16.62 2.62
CA TYR A 97 -2.64 -17.61 1.79
C TYR A 97 -2.09 -16.96 0.53
N PRO A 98 -0.81 -17.19 0.17
CA PRO A 98 -0.26 -16.68 -1.08
C PRO A 98 -1.12 -17.07 -2.28
N LEU A 99 -1.54 -16.08 -3.06
CA LEU A 99 -2.32 -16.26 -4.29
C LEU A 99 -1.46 -16.05 -5.53
N TYR A 100 -0.61 -15.02 -5.51
CA TYR A 100 0.21 -14.66 -6.66
C TYR A 100 1.48 -13.91 -6.24
N ARG A 101 2.52 -14.00 -7.08
CA ARG A 101 3.81 -13.35 -6.91
C ARG A 101 4.25 -12.86 -8.27
N ASP A 102 4.31 -11.55 -8.46
CA ASP A 102 4.85 -10.98 -9.70
C ASP A 102 6.38 -11.10 -9.71
N PRO A 103 6.99 -11.67 -10.76
CA PRO A 103 8.44 -11.88 -10.79
C PRO A 103 9.26 -10.61 -11.11
N VAL A 104 8.63 -9.51 -11.54
CA VAL A 104 9.31 -8.33 -12.08
C VAL A 104 9.04 -7.07 -11.24
N HIS A 105 7.79 -6.82 -10.90
CA HIS A 105 7.30 -5.53 -10.39
C HIS A 105 7.15 -5.49 -8.85
N ASP A 106 7.64 -6.52 -8.15
CA ASP A 106 7.61 -6.65 -6.68
C ASP A 106 6.22 -6.45 -6.05
N PHE A 107 5.14 -6.90 -6.70
CA PHE A 107 3.82 -7.02 -6.08
C PHE A 107 3.38 -8.48 -5.93
N GLY A 108 2.52 -8.73 -4.95
CA GLY A 108 1.96 -10.04 -4.70
C GLY A 108 0.57 -9.95 -4.10
N PHE A 109 -0.14 -11.06 -4.19
CA PHE A 109 -1.48 -11.18 -3.64
C PHE A 109 -1.52 -12.25 -2.57
N PHE A 110 -2.17 -11.92 -1.45
CA PHE A 110 -2.68 -12.89 -0.50
C PHE A 110 -4.19 -13.04 -0.67
N ARG A 111 -4.71 -14.22 -0.37
CA ARG A 111 -6.14 -14.51 -0.29
C ARG A 111 -6.54 -14.80 1.15
N TYR A 112 -7.66 -14.26 1.59
CA TYR A 112 -8.30 -14.56 2.87
C TYR A 112 -9.77 -14.96 2.65
N ASP A 113 -10.39 -15.50 3.68
CA ASP A 113 -11.85 -15.69 3.72
C ASP A 113 -12.51 -14.40 4.25
N PRO A 114 -13.28 -13.65 3.43
CA PRO A 114 -13.99 -12.46 3.91
C PRO A 114 -14.91 -12.75 5.10
N GLY A 115 -15.44 -13.98 5.19
CA GLY A 115 -16.26 -14.42 6.30
C GLY A 115 -15.50 -14.60 7.62
N ALA A 116 -14.15 -14.63 7.61
CA ALA A 116 -13.34 -14.71 8.82
C ALA A 116 -13.34 -13.40 9.62
N ILE A 117 -13.59 -12.25 8.96
CA ILE A 117 -13.72 -10.94 9.60
C ILE A 117 -15.15 -10.79 10.11
N LYS A 118 -15.33 -10.64 11.42
CA LYS A 118 -16.63 -10.66 12.09
C LYS A 118 -17.12 -9.28 12.50
N PHE A 119 -16.21 -8.38 12.87
CA PHE A 119 -16.59 -7.14 13.55
C PHE A 119 -16.18 -5.88 12.78
N LEU A 120 -15.06 -5.94 12.05
CA LEU A 120 -14.58 -4.80 11.27
C LEU A 120 -15.50 -4.50 10.10
N LYS A 121 -15.85 -3.22 9.96
CA LYS A 121 -16.44 -2.69 8.75
C LYS A 121 -15.35 -1.96 7.97
N TYR A 122 -15.13 -2.39 6.74
CA TYR A 122 -14.13 -1.83 5.84
C TYR A 122 -14.63 -1.98 4.41
N GLU A 123 -14.09 -1.19 3.48
CA GLU A 123 -14.30 -1.35 2.03
C GLU A 123 -12.97 -1.67 1.35
N GLU A 124 -13.01 -2.20 0.13
CA GLU A 124 -11.79 -2.34 -0.67
C GLU A 124 -11.25 -0.99 -1.12
N ILE A 125 -9.92 -0.91 -1.31
CA ILE A 125 -9.25 0.25 -1.88
C ILE A 125 -9.22 0.08 -3.40
N PRO A 126 -9.96 0.90 -4.18
CA PRO A 126 -9.92 0.82 -5.63
C PRO A 126 -8.55 1.25 -6.14
N LEU A 127 -8.06 0.55 -7.16
CA LEU A 127 -6.86 0.94 -7.89
C LEU A 127 -7.24 1.85 -9.04
N ASP A 128 -6.52 2.97 -9.17
CA ASP A 128 -6.71 3.94 -10.25
C ASP A 128 -5.34 4.29 -10.88
N PRO A 129 -4.92 3.57 -11.93
CA PRO A 129 -3.59 3.76 -12.52
C PRO A 129 -3.44 5.09 -13.26
N GLU A 130 -4.54 5.71 -13.69
CA GLU A 130 -4.53 6.96 -14.47
C GLU A 130 -4.58 8.21 -13.58
N ALA A 131 -4.89 8.06 -12.28
CA ALA A 131 -5.00 9.18 -11.35
C ALA A 131 -3.67 9.74 -10.84
N ALA A 132 -2.55 9.04 -11.05
CA ALA A 132 -1.25 9.47 -10.55
C ALA A 132 -0.65 10.57 -11.43
N SER A 133 -0.37 11.74 -10.84
CA SER A 133 0.26 12.88 -11.53
C SER A 133 1.38 13.51 -10.70
N VAL A 134 2.34 14.14 -11.37
CA VAL A 134 3.41 14.90 -10.70
C VAL A 134 2.79 16.08 -9.94
N GLY A 135 3.27 16.32 -8.71
CA GLY A 135 2.77 17.39 -7.85
C GLY A 135 1.53 17.04 -7.01
N LEU A 136 1.00 15.82 -7.13
CA LEU A 136 -0.10 15.35 -6.28
C LEU A 136 0.38 15.15 -4.85
N GLU A 137 -0.36 15.69 -3.87
CA GLU A 137 -0.12 15.38 -2.46
C GLU A 137 -0.43 13.91 -2.17
N ILE A 138 0.47 13.24 -1.45
CA ILE A 138 0.28 11.84 -1.05
C ILE A 138 0.36 11.66 0.47
N ARG A 139 -0.32 10.64 0.96
CA ARG A 139 -0.17 10.12 2.32
C ARG A 139 0.22 8.65 2.25
N VAL A 140 1.25 8.29 3.00
CA VAL A 140 1.68 6.91 3.14
C VAL A 140 0.99 6.33 4.37
N VAL A 141 0.26 5.23 4.16
CA VAL A 141 -0.38 4.47 5.23
C VAL A 141 0.30 3.11 5.31
N GLY A 142 0.74 2.75 6.50
CA GLY A 142 1.37 1.46 6.74
C GLY A 142 1.53 1.17 8.21
N ASN A 143 1.95 -0.06 8.50
CA ASN A 143 2.30 -0.47 9.85
C ASN A 143 3.51 0.32 10.36
N ASP A 144 3.49 0.73 11.63
CA ASP A 144 4.55 1.51 12.28
C ASP A 144 5.75 0.63 12.72
N SER A 145 6.12 -0.37 11.92
CA SER A 145 7.16 -1.36 12.24
C SER A 145 6.91 -2.14 13.55
N GLY A 146 5.66 -2.20 14.03
CA GLY A 146 5.29 -2.93 15.24
C GLY A 146 5.50 -2.15 16.54
N GLU A 147 5.63 -0.82 16.47
CA GLU A 147 5.71 0.03 17.67
C GLU A 147 4.37 0.16 18.42
N LYS A 148 3.24 -0.03 17.74
CA LYS A 148 1.92 -0.16 18.39
C LYS A 148 1.22 -1.46 18.01
N VAL A 149 1.32 -2.43 18.91
CA VAL A 149 0.43 -3.61 18.97
C VAL A 149 -0.76 -3.30 19.88
#